data_AF-A0AAU8G166-F1
#
_entry.id   AF-A0AAU8G166-F1
#
_cell.length_a   1.000
_cell.length_b   1.000
_cell.length_c   1.000
_cell.angle_alpha   90.00
_cell.angle_beta   90.00
_cell.angle_gamma   90.00
#
_symmetry.space_group_name_H-M   'P 1'
#
loop_
_entity.id
_entity.type
_entity.pdbx_description
1 polymer ?
#
loop_
_entity_poly.entity_id
_entity_poly.type
_entity_poly.pdbx_seq_one_letter_code
_entity_poly.pdbx_strand_id
1 'polypeptide(L)'
;MAVITGAAVGDALGGATEGWTPEQIEERHGGRVTGIVEPWYPNWQDARPIAPYHKGDGHVTDDTLMTRALVEVYAKRREHLDAYAMAEDLVPLMIGEPRWIPELESTALLLQRVFLAEKWIVARLHYGHVDPREAGVGNVVNCGAAMYVAPVGLANAGDPRGAYAEAIDLTGAHQSSYGREAAGVFAAMVAASVAPGATVDDVVQAALDVAHDGTAAALRAVVDAFDGWTTAPTTDEEERALARLIRDTVAPFDSVGPAYRQMSMDARRPSRTKSIEELPAALGFVLGHRGDFRGAVLGAVNYGRDADSIAVMAGAVCAGLGGTAVVPDEWLDAIEDASRMDIRETGRLMASAAADILRSDRERATSRLRALAELGGASVDGSGPGVPDGAAQPARAGDPA
;
A
#
# COMPACT_ATOMS: atom_id res chain seq x y z
N MET A 1 2.65 6.01 -11.17
CA MET A 1 1.52 6.96 -11.21
C MET A 1 0.24 6.32 -10.66
N ALA A 2 -0.35 5.33 -11.34
CA ALA A 2 -1.63 4.72 -10.95
C ALA A 2 -1.75 4.33 -9.47
N VAL A 3 -0.76 3.61 -8.93
CA VAL A 3 -0.72 3.20 -7.51
C VAL A 3 -0.84 4.40 -6.56
N ILE A 4 -0.10 5.49 -6.80
CA ILE A 4 -0.11 6.68 -5.94
C ILE A 4 -1.45 7.42 -6.04
N THR A 5 -1.96 7.60 -7.26
CA THR A 5 -3.25 8.28 -7.46
C THR A 5 -4.42 7.44 -6.95
N GLY A 6 -4.37 6.12 -7.12
CA GLY A 6 -5.38 5.18 -6.63
C GLY A 6 -5.42 5.11 -5.11
N ALA A 7 -4.25 5.11 -4.46
CA ALA A 7 -4.13 5.25 -3.01
C ALA A 7 -4.79 6.55 -2.52
N ALA A 8 -4.46 7.69 -3.13
CA ALA A 8 -5.00 8.99 -2.73
C ALA A 8 -6.51 9.14 -2.96
N VAL A 9 -7.05 8.50 -4.00
CA VAL A 9 -8.50 8.37 -4.20
C VAL A 9 -9.12 7.57 -3.05
N GLY A 10 -8.54 6.42 -2.70
CA GLY A 10 -8.99 5.63 -1.56
C GLY A 10 -9.01 6.43 -0.26
N ASP A 11 -7.92 7.15 0.02
CA ASP A 11 -7.75 8.04 1.17
C ASP A 11 -8.87 9.09 1.26
N ALA A 12 -9.01 9.92 0.21
CA ALA A 12 -9.95 11.03 0.23
C ALA A 12 -11.43 10.58 0.34
N LEU A 13 -11.78 9.44 -0.29
CA LEU A 13 -13.14 8.91 -0.19
C LEU A 13 -13.39 8.26 1.18
N GLY A 14 -12.42 7.50 1.70
CA GLY A 14 -12.56 6.77 2.96
C GLY A 14 -12.48 7.67 4.19
N GLY A 15 -11.80 8.81 4.10
CA GLY A 15 -11.71 9.76 5.21
C GLY A 15 -13.08 10.22 5.71
N ALA A 16 -14.04 10.42 4.81
CA ALA A 16 -15.39 10.88 5.16
C ALA A 16 -16.20 9.86 5.98
N THR A 17 -15.92 8.57 5.83
CA THR A 17 -16.63 7.46 6.49
C THR A 17 -15.86 6.83 7.65
N GLU A 18 -14.63 7.28 7.89
CA GLU A 18 -13.75 6.77 8.94
C GLU A 18 -14.41 6.81 10.33
N GLY A 19 -14.33 5.68 11.02
CA GLY A 19 -14.78 5.37 12.36
C GLY A 19 -16.27 5.06 12.49
N TRP A 20 -17.05 5.17 11.41
CA TRP A 20 -18.49 4.89 11.40
C TRP A 20 -18.77 3.43 11.00
N THR A 21 -19.95 2.91 11.39
CA THR A 21 -20.41 1.60 10.91
C THR A 21 -21.08 1.72 9.54
N PRO A 22 -21.17 0.62 8.76
CA PRO A 22 -21.90 0.63 7.48
C PRO A 22 -23.32 1.19 7.59
N GLU A 23 -24.05 0.84 8.65
CA GLU A 23 -25.43 1.30 8.87
C GLU A 23 -25.50 2.80 9.13
N GLN A 24 -24.55 3.35 9.88
CA GLN A 24 -24.48 4.79 10.14
C GLN A 24 -24.17 5.58 8.86
N ILE A 25 -23.26 5.05 8.03
CA ILE A 25 -22.91 5.63 6.73
C ILE A 25 -24.15 5.67 5.84
N GLU A 26 -24.87 4.56 5.71
CA GLU A 26 -26.09 4.50 4.89
C GLU A 26 -27.20 5.42 5.44
N GLU A 27 -27.41 5.45 6.76
CA GLU A 27 -28.39 6.33 7.40
C GLU A 27 -28.08 7.80 7.11
N ARG A 28 -26.82 8.19 7.19
CA ARG A 28 -26.38 9.56 6.95
C ARG A 28 -26.60 10.00 5.52
N HIS A 29 -26.16 9.19 4.56
CA HIS A 29 -26.10 9.59 3.15
C HIS A 29 -27.34 9.15 2.35
N GLY A 30 -28.32 8.50 3.00
CA GLY A 30 -29.53 8.00 2.34
C GLY A 30 -29.27 6.78 1.45
N GLY A 31 -28.21 6.03 1.74
CA GLY A 31 -27.70 4.90 0.96
C GLY A 31 -26.18 4.82 1.00
N ARG A 32 -25.62 3.90 0.21
CA ARG A 32 -24.16 3.72 0.12
C ARG A 32 -23.48 4.96 -0.47
N VAL A 33 -22.28 5.25 0.01
CA VAL A 33 -21.38 6.24 -0.58
C VAL A 33 -20.90 5.73 -1.95
N THR A 34 -21.01 6.57 -2.98
CA THR A 34 -20.66 6.22 -4.37
C THR A 34 -19.61 7.16 -4.99
N GLY A 35 -19.00 8.02 -4.17
CA GLY A 35 -18.02 9.03 -4.56
C GLY A 35 -17.69 9.95 -3.39
N ILE A 36 -17.23 11.17 -3.70
CA ILE A 36 -16.91 12.20 -2.70
C ILE A 36 -18.20 12.65 -1.99
N VAL A 37 -18.15 12.71 -0.66
CA VAL A 37 -19.24 13.19 0.21
C VAL A 37 -18.70 14.20 1.22
N GLU A 38 -19.61 14.94 1.82
CA GLU A 38 -19.27 15.98 2.79
C GLU A 38 -18.74 15.38 4.11
N PRO A 39 -18.05 16.18 4.93
CA PRO A 39 -17.52 15.74 6.20
C PRO A 39 -18.62 15.33 7.16
N TRP A 40 -18.31 14.33 7.99
CA TRP A 40 -19.29 13.83 8.95
C TRP A 40 -19.82 14.93 9.89
N TYR A 41 -18.95 15.82 10.35
CA TYR A 41 -19.35 16.94 11.19
C TYR A 41 -19.23 18.26 10.41
N PRO A 42 -20.34 18.96 10.14
CA PRO A 42 -20.28 20.29 9.53
C PRO A 42 -19.46 21.30 10.34
N ASN A 43 -19.36 21.09 11.66
CA ASN A 43 -18.54 21.87 12.60
C ASN A 43 -17.21 21.17 12.92
N TRP A 44 -16.55 20.57 11.91
CA TRP A 44 -15.35 19.75 12.06
C TRP A 44 -14.20 20.44 12.82
N GLN A 45 -14.09 21.77 12.78
CA GLN A 45 -13.08 22.54 13.53
C GLN A 45 -13.19 22.31 15.04
N ASP A 46 -14.41 22.14 15.54
CA ASP A 46 -14.73 22.05 16.96
C ASP A 46 -15.21 20.64 17.38
N ALA A 47 -15.51 19.76 16.43
CA ALA A 47 -16.04 18.42 16.65
C ALA A 47 -15.10 17.48 17.43
N ARG A 48 -15.21 17.43 18.77
CA ARG A 48 -14.43 16.48 19.58
C ARG A 48 -15.00 15.06 19.49
N PRO A 49 -14.16 14.00 19.53
CA PRO A 49 -12.70 14.02 19.71
C PRO A 49 -11.89 14.11 18.39
N ILE A 50 -12.54 14.17 17.23
CA ILE A 50 -11.92 14.02 15.90
C ILE A 50 -11.35 15.34 15.35
N ALA A 51 -11.76 16.48 15.90
CA ALA A 51 -11.31 17.80 15.51
C ALA A 51 -9.79 17.98 15.68
N PRO A 52 -9.18 18.86 14.87
CA PRO A 52 -9.81 19.78 13.91
C PRO A 52 -9.64 19.31 12.45
N TYR A 53 -10.11 18.11 12.11
CA TYR A 53 -9.87 17.52 10.77
C TYR A 53 -11.09 17.58 9.85
N HIS A 54 -10.92 18.23 8.71
CA HIS A 54 -11.89 18.37 7.62
C HIS A 54 -11.94 17.10 6.74
N LYS A 55 -12.31 15.95 7.33
CA LYS A 55 -12.40 14.66 6.63
C LYS A 55 -13.67 14.57 5.77
N GLY A 56 -13.53 14.80 4.46
CA GLY A 56 -14.62 14.85 3.47
C GLY A 56 -14.34 15.88 2.39
N ASP A 57 -15.31 16.14 1.51
CA ASP A 57 -15.23 17.14 0.43
C ASP A 57 -14.03 16.95 -0.53
N GLY A 58 -13.47 15.74 -0.60
CA GLY A 58 -12.33 15.43 -1.46
C GLY A 58 -10.96 15.78 -0.86
N HIS A 59 -10.91 16.12 0.44
CA HIS A 59 -9.66 16.29 1.15
C HIS A 59 -8.96 14.94 1.39
N VAL A 60 -7.71 14.84 0.96
CA VAL A 60 -6.80 13.75 1.35
C VAL A 60 -6.39 13.88 2.81
N THR A 61 -5.95 12.77 3.40
CA THR A 61 -5.62 12.68 4.82
C THR A 61 -4.12 12.46 5.09
N ASP A 62 -3.71 11.98 6.28
CA ASP A 62 -2.30 11.69 6.56
C ASP A 62 -1.74 10.61 5.68
N ASP A 63 -2.56 9.68 5.22
CA ASP A 63 -2.14 8.57 4.36
C ASP A 63 -1.46 9.12 3.10
N THR A 64 -2.11 10.04 2.38
CA THR A 64 -1.52 10.69 1.21
C THR A 64 -0.40 11.65 1.59
N LEU A 65 -0.53 12.41 2.70
CA LEU A 65 0.50 13.36 3.12
C LEU A 65 1.83 12.67 3.44
N MET A 66 1.77 11.55 4.17
CA MET A 66 2.93 10.70 4.49
C MET A 66 3.45 9.98 3.24
N THR A 67 2.55 9.51 2.36
CA THR A 67 2.94 8.92 1.07
C THR A 67 3.76 9.90 0.24
N ARG A 68 3.28 11.15 0.12
CA ARG A 68 3.98 12.20 -0.61
C ARG A 68 5.34 12.52 0.02
N ALA A 69 5.41 12.62 1.35
CA ALA A 69 6.66 12.85 2.05
C ALA A 69 7.67 11.71 1.80
N LEU A 70 7.23 10.45 1.80
CA LEU A 70 8.08 9.31 1.45
C LEU A 70 8.54 9.35 -0.02
N VAL A 71 7.65 9.72 -0.95
CA VAL A 71 8.02 9.92 -2.36
C VAL A 71 9.10 10.99 -2.52
N GLU A 72 9.05 12.07 -1.74
CA GLU A 72 10.09 13.10 -1.75
C GLU A 72 11.45 12.56 -1.25
N VAL A 73 11.45 11.66 -0.26
CA VAL A 73 12.68 10.97 0.19
C VAL A 73 13.26 10.08 -0.92
N TYR A 74 12.42 9.27 -1.58
CA TYR A 74 12.85 8.48 -2.74
C TYR A 74 13.36 9.37 -3.89
N ALA A 75 12.69 10.49 -4.15
CA ALA A 75 13.10 11.43 -5.20
C ALA A 75 14.45 12.09 -4.90
N LYS A 76 14.71 12.39 -3.63
CA LYS A 76 15.98 12.94 -3.14
C LYS A 76 17.11 11.91 -3.26
N ARG A 77 16.91 10.69 -2.78
CA ARG A 77 17.99 9.70 -2.70
C ARG A 77 18.18 8.86 -3.96
N ARG A 78 17.09 8.53 -4.66
CA ARG A 78 17.06 7.62 -5.83
C ARG A 78 17.73 6.27 -5.57
N GLU A 79 17.54 5.75 -4.37
CA GLU A 79 18.04 4.45 -3.92
C GLU A 79 16.99 3.78 -3.00
N HIS A 80 17.19 2.51 -2.66
CA HIS A 80 16.39 1.83 -1.64
C HIS A 80 16.62 2.46 -0.26
N LEU A 81 15.56 2.59 0.51
CA LEU A 81 15.57 3.27 1.80
C LEU A 81 15.65 2.27 2.95
N ASP A 82 16.21 2.72 4.07
CA ASP A 82 16.28 1.97 5.32
C ASP A 82 15.78 2.83 6.50
N ALA A 83 15.87 2.31 7.71
CA ALA A 83 15.47 3.05 8.90
C ALA A 83 16.18 4.42 9.05
N TYR A 84 17.40 4.58 8.51
CA TYR A 84 18.15 5.84 8.61
C TYR A 84 17.59 6.89 7.68
N ALA A 85 17.11 6.54 6.49
CA ALA A 85 16.39 7.47 5.63
C ALA A 85 15.15 8.06 6.33
N MET A 86 14.50 7.30 7.22
CA MET A 86 13.41 7.81 8.04
C MET A 86 13.88 8.91 9.01
N ALA A 87 15.03 8.72 9.66
CA ALA A 87 15.60 9.67 10.60
C ALA A 87 16.23 10.89 9.91
N GLU A 88 16.93 10.68 8.81
CA GLU A 88 17.77 11.67 8.12
C GLU A 88 16.99 12.53 7.11
N ASP A 89 15.86 12.04 6.61
CA ASP A 89 15.07 12.73 5.58
C ASP A 89 13.60 12.89 5.96
N LEU A 90 12.89 11.79 6.28
CA LEU A 90 11.45 11.88 6.50
C LEU A 90 11.10 12.71 7.74
N VAL A 91 11.75 12.46 8.88
CA VAL A 91 11.53 13.25 10.10
C VAL A 91 11.83 14.74 9.90
N PRO A 92 12.95 15.14 9.27
CA PRO A 92 13.17 16.53 8.89
C PRO A 92 12.04 17.15 8.06
N LEU A 93 11.48 16.44 7.08
CA LEU A 93 10.32 16.92 6.31
C LEU A 93 9.09 17.11 7.22
N MET A 94 8.89 16.22 8.20
CA MET A 94 7.75 16.27 9.11
C MET A 94 7.76 17.48 10.05
N ILE A 95 8.94 17.99 10.42
CA ILE A 95 9.10 19.04 11.45
C ILE A 95 9.69 20.36 10.94
N GLY A 96 10.30 20.36 9.75
CA GLY A 96 11.08 21.49 9.26
C GLY A 96 10.35 22.39 8.27
N GLU A 97 9.38 21.87 7.52
CA GLU A 97 8.78 22.57 6.39
C GLU A 97 7.25 22.70 6.53
N PRO A 98 6.72 23.91 6.77
CA PRO A 98 5.28 24.14 6.73
C PRO A 98 4.71 23.91 5.33
N ARG A 99 3.62 23.16 5.23
CA ARG A 99 2.94 22.80 3.98
C ARG A 99 1.45 23.01 4.11
N TRP A 100 0.76 23.17 2.99
CA TRP A 100 -0.70 23.16 2.99
C TRP A 100 -1.20 21.79 3.46
N ILE A 101 -2.03 21.78 4.51
CA ILE A 101 -2.66 20.58 5.05
C ILE A 101 -4.16 20.67 4.77
N PRO A 102 -4.70 19.86 3.84
CA PRO A 102 -6.11 19.91 3.43
C PRO A 102 -7.08 19.84 4.61
N GLU A 103 -6.93 18.85 5.49
CA GLU A 103 -7.83 18.66 6.63
C GLU A 103 -7.74 19.75 7.70
N LEU A 104 -6.67 20.55 7.73
CA LEU A 104 -6.57 21.70 8.64
C LEU A 104 -6.98 23.01 7.96
N GLU A 105 -7.26 22.98 6.65
CA GLU A 105 -7.42 24.15 5.78
C GLU A 105 -6.40 25.26 6.04
N SER A 106 -5.16 24.88 6.35
CA SER A 106 -4.11 25.81 6.76
C SER A 106 -2.72 25.28 6.45
N THR A 107 -1.75 26.18 6.47
CA THR A 107 -0.34 25.81 6.38
C THR A 107 0.17 25.41 7.76
N ALA A 108 0.64 24.16 7.89
CA ALA A 108 1.17 23.61 9.13
C ALA A 108 2.29 22.60 8.85
N LEU A 109 2.98 22.15 9.91
CA LEU A 109 3.90 21.01 9.80
C LEU A 109 3.10 19.72 9.68
N LEU A 110 3.62 18.73 8.93
CA LEU A 110 2.99 17.40 8.84
C LEU A 110 2.79 16.80 10.24
N LEU A 111 3.75 17.00 11.15
CA LEU A 111 3.67 16.56 12.55
C LEU A 111 2.39 17.00 13.26
N GLN A 112 1.81 18.15 12.90
CA GLN A 112 0.60 18.64 13.58
C GLN A 112 -0.64 17.81 13.22
N ARG A 113 -0.68 17.26 12.01
CA ARG A 113 -1.85 16.54 11.50
C ARG A 113 -1.79 15.04 11.70
N VAL A 114 -0.63 14.42 11.55
CA VAL A 114 -0.51 12.95 11.61
C VAL A 114 -0.96 12.38 12.96
N PHE A 115 -1.35 11.11 12.99
CA PHE A 115 -1.78 10.45 14.22
C PHE A 115 -0.61 10.24 15.21
N LEU A 116 -0.94 9.81 16.44
CA LEU A 116 0.04 9.64 17.52
C LEU A 116 1.17 8.67 17.17
N ALA A 117 0.87 7.66 16.34
CA ALA A 117 1.86 6.67 15.91
C ALA A 117 2.96 7.30 15.05
N GLU A 118 2.62 8.27 14.20
CA GLU A 118 3.58 8.97 13.36
C GLU A 118 4.32 10.05 14.18
N LYS A 119 3.64 10.70 15.13
CA LYS A 119 4.30 11.61 16.09
C LYS A 119 5.37 10.88 16.92
N TRP A 120 5.18 9.59 17.19
CA TRP A 120 6.17 8.75 17.88
C TRP A 120 7.50 8.67 17.12
N ILE A 121 7.47 8.61 15.78
CA ILE A 121 8.68 8.59 14.94
C ILE A 121 9.57 9.79 15.30
N VAL A 122 8.97 11.00 15.30
CA VAL A 122 9.67 12.24 15.65
C VAL A 122 10.11 12.23 17.11
N ALA A 123 9.24 11.81 18.04
CA ALA A 123 9.58 11.73 19.45
C ALA A 123 10.81 10.84 19.71
N ARG A 124 10.91 9.69 19.03
CA ARG A 124 11.98 8.71 19.23
C ARG A 124 13.26 9.08 18.51
N LEU A 125 13.18 9.51 17.26
CA LEU A 125 14.36 9.79 16.43
C LEU A 125 14.93 11.18 16.71
N HIS A 126 14.08 12.21 16.69
CA HIS A 126 14.55 13.60 16.80
C HIS A 126 14.86 14.00 18.25
N TYR A 127 13.96 13.66 19.19
CA TYR A 127 14.12 14.06 20.60
C TYR A 127 14.74 12.96 21.47
N GLY A 128 14.40 11.70 21.18
CA GLY A 128 14.88 10.54 21.93
C GLY A 128 16.26 10.05 21.48
N HIS A 129 16.71 10.44 20.29
CA HIS A 129 17.96 9.97 19.67
C HIS A 129 18.15 8.45 19.72
N VAL A 130 17.05 7.72 19.59
CA VAL A 130 17.04 6.25 19.58
C VAL A 130 17.62 5.76 18.27
N ASP A 131 18.29 4.60 18.29
CA ASP A 131 18.72 3.94 17.06
C ASP A 131 17.53 3.77 16.10
N PRO A 132 17.64 4.21 14.83
CA PRO A 132 16.53 4.12 13.89
C PRO A 132 15.96 2.73 13.71
N ARG A 133 16.77 1.66 13.79
CA ARG A 133 16.29 0.28 13.61
C ARG A 133 15.38 -0.19 14.74
N GLU A 134 15.48 0.44 15.92
CA GLU A 134 14.74 0.08 17.13
C GLU A 134 13.68 1.12 17.53
N ALA A 135 13.62 2.26 16.83
CA ALA A 135 12.79 3.39 17.25
C ALA A 135 11.28 3.09 17.27
N GLY A 136 10.81 2.19 16.40
CA GLY A 136 9.41 1.75 16.37
C GLY A 136 8.97 0.88 17.56
N VAL A 137 9.90 0.36 18.37
CA VAL A 137 9.56 -0.42 19.57
C VAL A 137 8.89 0.48 20.62
N GLY A 138 7.76 0.00 21.13
CA GLY A 138 6.95 0.72 22.13
C GLY A 138 5.92 1.68 21.53
N ASN A 139 5.83 1.77 20.21
CA ASN A 139 4.79 2.55 19.55
C ASN A 139 3.39 1.89 19.66
N VAL A 140 2.36 2.68 19.37
CA VAL A 140 0.98 2.22 19.16
C VAL A 140 0.94 1.36 17.89
N VAL A 141 0.56 0.08 18.02
CA VAL A 141 0.51 -0.84 16.88
C VAL A 141 -0.76 -0.54 16.07
N ASN A 142 -0.61 0.13 14.94
CA ASN A 142 -1.69 0.48 14.00
C ASN A 142 -1.21 0.32 12.53
N CYS A 143 -2.09 0.66 11.59
CA CYS A 143 -1.84 0.69 10.15
C CYS A 143 -0.87 1.81 9.70
N GLY A 144 -0.41 2.67 10.62
CA GLY A 144 0.27 3.92 10.31
C GLY A 144 1.48 3.79 9.39
N ALA A 145 2.24 2.70 9.49
CA ALA A 145 3.32 2.42 8.54
C ALA A 145 2.80 1.85 7.20
N ALA A 146 1.76 1.01 7.23
CA ALA A 146 1.21 0.38 6.04
C ALA A 146 0.52 1.38 5.12
N MET A 147 -0.15 2.40 5.66
CA MET A 147 -0.92 3.38 4.88
C MET A 147 -0.08 4.17 3.87
N TYR A 148 1.23 4.31 4.06
CA TYR A 148 2.08 5.15 3.20
C TYR A 148 3.22 4.41 2.48
N VAL A 149 3.34 3.08 2.57
CA VAL A 149 4.48 2.32 1.99
C VAL A 149 4.25 1.79 0.57
N ALA A 150 3.16 2.19 -0.10
CA ALA A 150 3.00 1.92 -1.53
C ALA A 150 4.21 2.38 -2.40
N PRO A 151 4.90 3.51 -2.11
CA PRO A 151 6.17 3.86 -2.75
C PRO A 151 7.28 2.81 -2.61
N VAL A 152 7.34 2.08 -1.50
CA VAL A 152 8.33 0.99 -1.30
C VAL A 152 8.07 -0.15 -2.27
N GLY A 153 6.80 -0.53 -2.46
CA GLY A 153 6.43 -1.52 -3.47
C GLY A 153 6.78 -1.07 -4.89
N LEU A 154 6.64 0.22 -5.20
CA LEU A 154 7.03 0.78 -6.50
C LEU A 154 8.55 0.81 -6.71
N ALA A 155 9.34 1.09 -5.67
CA ALA A 155 10.80 1.03 -5.72
C ALA A 155 11.31 -0.38 -6.01
N ASN A 156 10.55 -1.40 -5.60
CA ASN A 156 10.82 -2.83 -5.78
C ASN A 156 9.89 -3.48 -6.82
N ALA A 157 9.46 -2.73 -7.84
CA ALA A 157 8.48 -3.24 -8.82
C ALA A 157 8.91 -4.59 -9.42
N GLY A 158 8.09 -5.63 -9.26
CA GLY A 158 8.38 -6.99 -9.69
C GLY A 158 9.24 -7.84 -8.74
N ASP A 159 9.64 -7.32 -7.58
CA ASP A 159 10.33 -8.07 -6.51
C ASP A 159 9.58 -7.95 -5.16
N PRO A 160 8.54 -8.79 -4.93
CA PRO A 160 7.77 -8.74 -3.69
C PRO A 160 8.57 -9.03 -2.43
N ARG A 161 9.62 -9.86 -2.50
CA ARG A 161 10.46 -10.18 -1.33
C ARG A 161 11.40 -9.04 -1.00
N GLY A 162 11.97 -8.38 -2.02
CA GLY A 162 12.73 -7.13 -1.85
C GLY A 162 11.87 -6.03 -1.24
N ALA A 163 10.64 -5.85 -1.74
CA ALA A 163 9.68 -4.89 -1.22
C ALA A 163 9.35 -5.12 0.26
N TYR A 164 9.08 -6.38 0.64
CA TYR A 164 8.87 -6.75 2.04
C TYR A 164 10.09 -6.40 2.89
N ALA A 165 11.29 -6.81 2.47
CA ALA A 165 12.52 -6.58 3.22
C ALA A 165 12.81 -5.08 3.44
N GLU A 166 12.69 -4.27 2.38
CA GLU A 166 12.89 -2.82 2.47
C GLU A 166 11.85 -2.17 3.38
N ALA A 167 10.58 -2.53 3.25
CA ALA A 167 9.53 -1.98 4.11
C ALA A 167 9.74 -2.37 5.58
N ILE A 168 10.18 -3.60 5.88
CA ILE A 168 10.50 -4.03 7.26
C ILE A 168 11.68 -3.24 7.84
N ASP A 169 12.72 -2.96 7.05
CA ASP A 169 13.87 -2.15 7.50
C ASP A 169 13.46 -0.68 7.68
N LEU A 170 12.92 -0.04 6.65
CA LEU A 170 12.47 1.36 6.67
C LEU A 170 11.51 1.64 7.83
N THR A 171 10.46 0.82 7.95
CA THR A 171 9.44 0.99 9.01
C THR A 171 9.91 0.46 10.37
N GLY A 172 11.13 -0.07 10.42
CA GLY A 172 12.05 -0.11 11.57
C GLY A 172 11.86 1.01 12.59
N ALA A 173 11.87 2.22 12.04
CA ALA A 173 11.86 3.45 12.79
C ALA A 173 10.46 3.88 13.27
N HIS A 174 9.40 3.33 12.69
CA HIS A 174 8.02 3.73 12.95
C HIS A 174 7.25 2.69 13.75
N GLN A 175 7.21 1.45 13.27
CA GLN A 175 6.29 0.45 13.76
C GLN A 175 7.00 -0.76 14.34
N SER A 176 6.23 -1.59 15.04
CA SER A 176 6.65 -2.88 15.57
C SER A 176 5.52 -3.90 15.44
N SER A 177 5.82 -5.18 15.69
CA SER A 177 4.83 -6.26 15.69
C SER A 177 4.02 -6.31 14.36
N TYR A 178 2.73 -6.64 14.43
CA TYR A 178 1.88 -6.80 13.25
C TYR A 178 1.63 -5.50 12.47
N GLY A 179 1.89 -4.33 13.05
CA GLY A 179 1.88 -3.04 12.34
C GLY A 179 3.03 -2.92 11.35
N ARG A 180 4.24 -3.34 11.75
CA ARG A 180 5.41 -3.41 10.86
C ARG A 180 5.23 -4.52 9.82
N GLU A 181 4.76 -5.67 10.26
CA GLU A 181 4.47 -6.81 9.38
C GLU A 181 3.51 -6.43 8.25
N ALA A 182 2.42 -5.71 8.58
CA ALA A 182 1.44 -5.29 7.60
C ALA A 182 2.04 -4.34 6.54
N ALA A 183 2.94 -3.44 6.94
CA ALA A 183 3.66 -2.57 6.00
C ALA A 183 4.53 -3.37 5.02
N GLY A 184 5.26 -4.38 5.52
CA GLY A 184 6.04 -5.30 4.70
C GLY A 184 5.19 -6.05 3.67
N VAL A 185 4.10 -6.66 4.14
CA VAL A 185 3.20 -7.44 3.27
C VAL A 185 2.52 -6.57 2.24
N PHE A 186 2.05 -5.38 2.62
CA PHE A 186 1.42 -4.45 1.68
C PHE A 186 2.40 -3.97 0.60
N ALA A 187 3.65 -3.65 0.96
CA ALA A 187 4.67 -3.31 -0.03
C ALA A 187 4.92 -4.45 -1.03
N ALA A 188 4.93 -5.70 -0.57
CA ALA A 188 5.03 -6.89 -1.43
C ALA A 188 3.84 -7.03 -2.39
N MET A 189 2.62 -6.80 -1.89
CA MET A 189 1.40 -6.79 -2.72
C MET A 189 1.47 -5.74 -3.82
N VAL A 190 1.92 -4.52 -3.49
CA VAL A 190 2.08 -3.44 -4.47
C VAL A 190 3.16 -3.79 -5.51
N ALA A 191 4.32 -4.30 -5.08
CA ALA A 191 5.39 -4.72 -5.97
C ALA A 191 4.95 -5.81 -6.96
N ALA A 192 4.13 -6.76 -6.51
CA ALA A 192 3.53 -7.78 -7.37
C ALA A 192 2.51 -7.19 -8.34
N SER A 193 1.63 -6.29 -7.87
CA SER A 193 0.54 -5.72 -8.66
C SER A 193 1.00 -4.96 -9.89
N VAL A 194 2.20 -4.38 -9.86
CA VAL A 194 2.76 -3.60 -10.97
C VAL A 194 3.62 -4.41 -11.93
N ALA A 195 3.78 -5.72 -11.69
CA ALA A 195 4.51 -6.59 -12.60
C ALA A 195 3.75 -6.73 -13.93
N PRO A 196 4.45 -6.84 -15.08
CA PRO A 196 3.79 -6.99 -16.38
C PRO A 196 2.87 -8.22 -16.41
N GLY A 197 1.58 -8.00 -16.66
CA GLY A 197 0.58 -9.08 -16.72
C GLY A 197 0.16 -9.63 -15.36
N ALA A 198 0.48 -8.93 -14.26
CA ALA A 198 0.08 -9.33 -12.92
C ALA A 198 -1.44 -9.54 -12.79
N THR A 199 -1.79 -10.52 -11.97
CA THR A 199 -3.15 -10.89 -11.63
C THR A 199 -3.40 -10.73 -10.13
N VAL A 200 -4.67 -10.83 -9.72
CA VAL A 200 -5.02 -10.87 -8.29
C VAL A 200 -4.34 -12.05 -7.59
N ASP A 201 -4.20 -13.19 -8.26
CA ASP A 201 -3.55 -14.38 -7.70
C ASP A 201 -2.05 -14.14 -7.43
N ASP A 202 -1.37 -13.38 -8.30
CA ASP A 202 0.04 -13.00 -8.08
C ASP A 202 0.19 -12.12 -6.82
N VAL A 203 -0.76 -11.20 -6.60
CA VAL A 203 -0.80 -10.34 -5.40
C VAL A 203 -1.05 -11.18 -4.14
N VAL A 204 -1.99 -12.12 -4.20
CA VAL A 204 -2.29 -13.06 -3.10
C VAL A 204 -1.05 -13.90 -2.77
N GLN A 205 -0.42 -14.49 -3.78
CA GLN A 205 0.77 -15.31 -3.58
C GLN A 205 1.91 -14.50 -2.97
N ALA A 206 2.15 -13.29 -3.49
CA ALA A 206 3.15 -12.38 -2.95
C ALA A 206 2.92 -12.05 -1.47
N ALA A 207 1.65 -11.81 -1.08
CA ALA A 207 1.30 -11.55 0.31
C ALA A 207 1.56 -12.77 1.21
N LEU A 208 1.09 -13.94 0.79
CA LEU A 208 1.20 -15.19 1.57
C LEU A 208 2.64 -15.71 1.69
N ASP A 209 3.49 -15.44 0.68
CA ASP A 209 4.89 -15.84 0.66
C ASP A 209 5.74 -15.16 1.74
N VAL A 210 5.39 -13.91 2.08
CA VAL A 210 6.17 -13.07 3.00
C VAL A 210 5.50 -12.88 4.35
N ALA A 211 4.18 -13.07 4.43
CA ALA A 211 3.45 -12.86 5.68
C ALA A 211 3.81 -13.88 6.75
N HIS A 212 3.88 -13.40 7.99
CA HIS A 212 4.12 -14.20 9.19
C HIS A 212 2.97 -14.12 10.21
N ASP A 213 2.94 -15.12 11.10
CA ASP A 213 2.17 -15.09 12.34
C ASP A 213 0.66 -14.77 12.13
N GLY A 214 0.07 -13.92 12.99
CA GLY A 214 -1.34 -13.52 12.93
C GLY A 214 -1.73 -12.82 11.63
N THR A 215 -0.81 -12.07 11.01
CA THR A 215 -1.05 -11.46 9.69
C THR A 215 -1.18 -12.54 8.62
N ALA A 216 -0.30 -13.54 8.59
CA ALA A 216 -0.43 -14.66 7.67
C ALA A 216 -1.70 -15.48 7.91
N ALA A 217 -2.10 -15.67 9.16
CA ALA A 217 -3.33 -16.37 9.50
C ALA A 217 -4.58 -15.60 9.02
N ALA A 218 -4.61 -14.28 9.20
CA ALA A 218 -5.71 -13.43 8.72
C ALA A 218 -5.82 -13.45 7.19
N LEU A 219 -4.70 -13.34 6.48
CA LEU A 219 -4.68 -13.36 5.01
C LEU A 219 -5.13 -14.72 4.46
N ARG A 220 -4.68 -15.84 5.05
CA ARG A 220 -5.17 -17.17 4.66
C ARG A 220 -6.66 -17.32 4.90
N ALA A 221 -7.16 -16.88 6.05
CA ALA A 221 -8.59 -16.93 6.34
C ALA A 221 -9.42 -16.14 5.32
N VAL A 222 -8.94 -14.96 4.91
CA VAL A 222 -9.55 -14.19 3.83
C VAL A 222 -9.51 -14.95 2.51
N VAL A 223 -8.34 -15.43 2.08
CA VAL A 223 -8.22 -16.19 0.82
C VAL A 223 -9.14 -17.40 0.80
N ASP A 224 -9.19 -18.17 1.89
CA ASP A 224 -10.07 -19.34 2.03
C ASP A 224 -11.56 -18.95 1.96
N ALA A 225 -11.95 -17.80 2.53
CA ALA A 225 -13.33 -17.30 2.48
C ALA A 225 -13.78 -16.89 1.07
N PHE A 226 -12.83 -16.61 0.16
CA PHE A 226 -13.08 -16.29 -1.23
C PHE A 226 -12.75 -17.45 -2.19
N ASP A 227 -12.48 -18.65 -1.69
CA ASP A 227 -12.31 -19.83 -2.55
C ASP A 227 -13.58 -20.09 -3.38
N GLY A 228 -13.42 -20.24 -4.68
CA GLY A 228 -14.53 -20.37 -5.63
C GLY A 228 -15.32 -19.07 -5.89
N TRP A 229 -14.91 -17.91 -5.38
CA TRP A 229 -15.58 -16.63 -5.64
C TRP A 229 -15.39 -16.16 -7.09
N THR A 230 -16.46 -16.16 -7.89
CA THR A 230 -16.36 -15.94 -9.35
C THR A 230 -17.03 -14.66 -9.84
N THR A 231 -17.93 -14.07 -9.07
CA THR A 231 -18.74 -12.92 -9.49
C THR A 231 -18.65 -11.80 -8.48
N ALA A 232 -18.31 -10.59 -8.94
CA ALA A 232 -18.37 -9.40 -8.12
C ALA A 232 -19.83 -9.05 -7.75
N PRO A 233 -20.08 -8.41 -6.61
CA PRO A 233 -21.43 -7.98 -6.24
C PRO A 233 -21.97 -6.95 -7.24
N THR A 234 -23.26 -7.01 -7.51
CA THR A 234 -23.97 -6.14 -8.49
C THR A 234 -25.15 -5.39 -7.88
N THR A 235 -25.49 -5.69 -6.62
CA THR A 235 -26.56 -5.05 -5.85
C THR A 235 -26.05 -4.61 -4.49
N ASP A 236 -26.70 -3.61 -3.88
CA ASP A 236 -26.31 -3.15 -2.55
C ASP A 236 -26.44 -4.23 -1.47
N GLU A 237 -27.32 -5.23 -1.65
CA GLU A 237 -27.41 -6.34 -0.70
C GLU A 237 -26.23 -7.30 -0.80
N GLU A 238 -25.75 -7.57 -2.01
CA GLU A 238 -24.53 -8.36 -2.22
C GLU A 238 -23.31 -7.63 -1.68
N GLU A 239 -23.27 -6.30 -1.81
CA GLU A 239 -22.22 -5.44 -1.24
C GLU A 239 -22.21 -5.49 0.29
N ARG A 240 -23.38 -5.41 0.92
CA ARG A 240 -23.51 -5.60 2.37
C ARG A 240 -23.13 -7.01 2.80
N ALA A 241 -23.50 -8.03 2.02
CA ALA A 241 -23.10 -9.41 2.29
C ALA A 241 -21.58 -9.60 2.20
N LEU A 242 -20.94 -9.00 1.20
CA LEU A 242 -19.48 -8.98 1.06
C LEU A 242 -18.80 -8.33 2.26
N ALA A 243 -19.25 -7.13 2.67
CA ALA A 243 -18.70 -6.43 3.83
C ALA A 243 -18.84 -7.25 5.13
N ARG A 244 -19.99 -7.91 5.35
CA ARG A 244 -20.20 -8.81 6.49
C ARG A 244 -19.26 -10.01 6.46
N LEU A 245 -19.11 -10.67 5.31
CA LEU A 245 -18.18 -11.79 5.13
C LEU A 245 -16.75 -11.39 5.48
N ILE A 246 -16.28 -10.24 4.98
CA ILE A 246 -14.94 -9.73 5.27
C ILE A 246 -14.78 -9.45 6.77
N ARG A 247 -15.76 -8.76 7.40
CA ARG A 247 -15.72 -8.49 8.84
C ARG A 247 -15.68 -9.76 9.68
N ASP A 248 -16.55 -10.72 9.40
CA ASP A 248 -16.63 -11.97 10.16
C ASP A 248 -15.33 -12.78 10.05
N THR A 249 -14.70 -12.78 8.86
CA THR A 249 -13.42 -13.46 8.62
C THR A 249 -12.24 -12.77 9.32
N VAL A 250 -12.20 -11.43 9.34
CA VAL A 250 -11.08 -10.66 9.92
C VAL A 250 -11.20 -10.47 11.44
N ALA A 251 -12.43 -10.47 11.99
CA ALA A 251 -12.69 -10.23 13.42
C ALA A 251 -11.86 -11.06 14.41
N PRO A 252 -11.55 -12.35 14.17
CA PRO A 252 -10.71 -13.13 15.07
C PRO A 252 -9.27 -12.58 15.21
N PHE A 253 -8.76 -11.91 14.17
CA PHE A 253 -7.39 -11.41 14.07
C PHE A 253 -7.27 -9.91 14.39
N ASP A 254 -8.38 -9.19 14.34
CA ASP A 254 -8.48 -7.80 14.77
C ASP A 254 -8.24 -7.66 16.30
N SER A 255 -7.51 -6.62 16.69
CA SER A 255 -7.26 -6.25 18.09
C SER A 255 -8.15 -5.10 18.57
N VAL A 256 -8.65 -4.25 17.67
CA VAL A 256 -9.51 -3.09 17.96
C VAL A 256 -10.86 -3.57 18.48
N GLY A 257 -11.40 -4.63 17.86
CA GLY A 257 -12.62 -5.29 18.29
C GLY A 257 -13.89 -4.76 17.61
N PRO A 258 -15.08 -5.21 18.06
CA PRO A 258 -16.31 -5.04 17.29
C PRO A 258 -16.74 -3.57 17.17
N ALA A 259 -16.54 -2.76 18.21
CA ALA A 259 -16.87 -1.34 18.19
C ALA A 259 -15.59 -0.51 17.98
N TYR A 260 -15.32 -0.08 16.74
CA TYR A 260 -14.07 0.62 16.37
C TYR A 260 -13.74 1.81 17.29
N ARG A 261 -14.74 2.63 17.62
CA ARG A 261 -14.59 3.79 18.52
C ARG A 261 -14.62 3.47 20.02
N GLN A 262 -14.82 2.21 20.39
CA GLN A 262 -14.76 1.71 21.76
C GLN A 262 -13.82 0.51 21.79
N MET A 263 -12.53 0.83 21.64
CA MET A 263 -11.47 -0.15 21.46
C MET A 263 -11.43 -1.18 22.61
N SER A 264 -11.15 -2.42 22.25
CA SER A 264 -10.95 -3.52 23.19
C SER A 264 -9.71 -3.30 24.04
N MET A 265 -9.65 -3.96 25.21
CA MET A 265 -8.52 -3.83 26.15
C MET A 265 -7.15 -4.17 25.55
N ASP A 266 -7.11 -5.08 24.57
CA ASP A 266 -5.89 -5.52 23.90
C ASP A 266 -5.61 -4.78 22.58
N ALA A 267 -6.41 -3.77 22.24
CA ALA A 267 -6.27 -3.00 21.03
C ALA A 267 -4.89 -2.33 20.94
N ARG A 268 -4.31 -2.40 19.73
CA ARG A 268 -3.07 -1.69 19.37
C ARG A 268 -1.85 -2.07 20.22
N ARG A 269 -1.88 -3.24 20.87
CA ARG A 269 -0.75 -3.84 21.60
C ARG A 269 -0.02 -4.85 20.74
N PRO A 270 1.31 -5.02 20.89
CA PRO A 270 2.05 -6.08 20.20
C PRO A 270 1.46 -7.47 20.42
N SER A 271 1.40 -8.26 19.35
CA SER A 271 0.91 -9.64 19.38
C SER A 271 1.51 -10.44 18.23
N ARG A 272 1.57 -11.77 18.40
CA ARG A 272 1.88 -12.73 17.31
C ARG A 272 0.63 -13.41 16.77
N THR A 273 -0.54 -13.17 17.34
CA THR A 273 -1.81 -13.81 16.93
C THR A 273 -2.77 -12.86 16.24
N LYS A 274 -2.43 -11.56 16.20
CA LYS A 274 -3.27 -10.49 15.65
C LYS A 274 -2.67 -9.91 14.38
N SER A 275 -3.50 -9.20 13.63
CA SER A 275 -3.12 -8.42 12.45
C SER A 275 -3.69 -7.01 12.56
N ILE A 276 -3.16 -6.11 11.74
CA ILE A 276 -3.81 -4.84 11.38
C ILE A 276 -5.03 -5.22 10.54
N GLU A 277 -6.23 -4.82 10.94
CA GLU A 277 -7.49 -5.22 10.29
C GLU A 277 -7.50 -4.80 8.82
N GLU A 278 -6.87 -3.68 8.55
CA GLU A 278 -6.97 -2.93 7.31
C GLU A 278 -6.40 -3.73 6.14
N LEU A 279 -5.27 -4.40 6.34
CA LEU A 279 -4.59 -5.20 5.32
C LEU A 279 -5.42 -6.41 4.83
N PRO A 280 -5.88 -7.33 5.68
CA PRO A 280 -6.72 -8.44 5.25
C PRO A 280 -8.10 -7.98 4.78
N ALA A 281 -8.66 -6.91 5.34
CA ALA A 281 -9.93 -6.34 4.83
C ALA A 281 -9.76 -5.80 3.41
N ALA A 282 -8.70 -5.04 3.14
CA ALA A 282 -8.37 -4.54 1.82
C ALA A 282 -8.18 -5.68 0.81
N LEU A 283 -7.45 -6.75 1.18
CA LEU A 283 -7.33 -7.94 0.34
C LEU A 283 -8.70 -8.59 0.08
N GLY A 284 -9.57 -8.65 1.08
CA GLY A 284 -10.94 -9.15 0.93
C GLY A 284 -11.75 -8.36 -0.10
N PHE A 285 -11.64 -7.03 -0.12
CA PHE A 285 -12.30 -6.20 -1.14
C PHE A 285 -11.67 -6.35 -2.53
N VAL A 286 -10.34 -6.47 -2.62
CA VAL A 286 -9.66 -6.79 -3.88
C VAL A 286 -10.15 -8.13 -4.45
N LEU A 287 -10.29 -9.16 -3.62
CA LEU A 287 -10.80 -10.48 -4.01
C LEU A 287 -12.30 -10.44 -4.39
N GLY A 288 -13.11 -9.83 -3.54
CA GLY A 288 -14.56 -9.72 -3.73
C GLY A 288 -14.94 -9.02 -5.03
N HIS A 289 -14.19 -7.98 -5.40
CA HIS A 289 -14.35 -7.25 -6.65
C HIS A 289 -13.39 -7.69 -7.76
N ARG A 290 -12.61 -8.75 -7.53
CA ARG A 290 -11.73 -9.38 -8.54
C ARG A 290 -10.75 -8.39 -9.18
N GLY A 291 -10.20 -7.49 -8.38
CA GLY A 291 -9.26 -6.44 -8.81
C GLY A 291 -9.92 -5.21 -9.44
N ASP A 292 -11.25 -5.12 -9.51
CA ASP A 292 -11.94 -3.91 -9.96
C ASP A 292 -11.73 -2.77 -8.97
N PHE A 293 -11.13 -1.68 -9.46
CA PHE A 293 -10.74 -0.53 -8.64
C PHE A 293 -11.94 0.14 -7.98
N ARG A 294 -13.00 0.43 -8.76
CA ARG A 294 -14.14 1.21 -8.27
C ARG A 294 -14.91 0.42 -7.21
N GLY A 295 -15.15 -0.86 -7.48
CA GLY A 295 -15.80 -1.77 -6.55
C GLY A 295 -14.99 -1.92 -5.26
N ALA A 296 -13.71 -2.27 -5.34
CA ALA A 296 -12.88 -2.49 -4.15
C ALA A 296 -12.76 -1.24 -3.27
N VAL A 297 -12.56 -0.06 -3.87
CA VAL A 297 -12.47 1.22 -3.14
C VAL A 297 -13.82 1.56 -2.49
N LEU A 298 -14.93 1.50 -3.22
CA LEU A 298 -16.25 1.83 -2.63
C LEU A 298 -16.70 0.79 -1.60
N GLY A 299 -16.34 -0.48 -1.78
CA GLY A 299 -16.53 -1.53 -0.77
C GLY A 299 -15.82 -1.17 0.53
N ALA A 300 -14.54 -0.80 0.45
CA ALA A 300 -13.74 -0.35 1.59
C ALA A 300 -14.30 0.93 2.25
N VAL A 301 -14.71 1.93 1.46
CA VAL A 301 -15.29 3.18 1.97
C VAL A 301 -16.57 2.92 2.77
N ASN A 302 -17.44 2.03 2.26
CA ASN A 302 -18.71 1.69 2.92
C ASN A 302 -18.55 0.64 4.03
N TYR A 303 -17.39 -0.01 4.14
CA TYR A 303 -17.05 -0.85 5.29
C TYR A 303 -16.98 -0.04 6.59
N GLY A 304 -16.62 1.25 6.48
CA GLY A 304 -16.39 2.12 7.62
C GLY A 304 -15.15 1.70 8.40
N ARG A 305 -15.16 1.92 9.72
CA ARG A 305 -13.98 1.68 10.59
C ARG A 305 -12.78 2.47 10.08
N ASP A 306 -11.63 1.87 9.80
CA ASP A 306 -10.46 2.58 9.25
C ASP A 306 -10.56 2.71 7.72
N ALA A 307 -11.63 3.34 7.25
CA ALA A 307 -12.08 3.27 5.86
C ALA A 307 -11.09 3.89 4.86
N ASP A 308 -10.44 5.00 5.23
CA ASP A 308 -9.36 5.63 4.46
C ASP A 308 -8.21 4.65 4.22
N SER A 309 -7.63 4.10 5.28
CA SER A 309 -6.49 3.19 5.16
C SER A 309 -6.82 1.86 4.46
N ILE A 310 -8.02 1.30 4.65
CA ILE A 310 -8.48 0.11 3.89
C ILE A 310 -8.59 0.45 2.40
N ALA A 311 -9.20 1.59 2.08
CA ALA A 311 -9.40 2.03 0.70
C ALA A 311 -8.08 2.43 0.03
N VAL A 312 -7.11 2.97 0.77
CA VAL A 312 -5.73 3.22 0.31
C VAL A 312 -5.08 1.93 -0.13
N MET A 313 -5.12 0.88 0.71
CA MET A 313 -4.47 -0.40 0.40
C MET A 313 -5.14 -1.11 -0.77
N ALA A 314 -6.48 -1.16 -0.78
CA ALA A 314 -7.23 -1.76 -1.88
C ALA A 314 -7.03 -0.97 -3.20
N GLY A 315 -7.13 0.36 -3.13
CA GLY A 315 -6.97 1.25 -4.27
C GLY A 315 -5.56 1.19 -4.87
N ALA A 316 -4.52 1.16 -4.05
CA ALA A 316 -3.13 1.03 -4.50
C ALA A 316 -2.91 -0.26 -5.31
N VAL A 317 -3.40 -1.41 -4.79
CA VAL A 317 -3.26 -2.71 -5.43
C VAL A 317 -4.06 -2.79 -6.72
N CYS A 318 -5.35 -2.41 -6.69
CA CYS A 318 -6.20 -2.41 -7.88
C CYS A 318 -5.67 -1.47 -8.97
N ALA A 319 -5.18 -0.29 -8.60
CA ALA A 319 -4.57 0.63 -9.56
C ALA A 319 -3.21 0.13 -10.08
N GLY A 320 -2.48 -0.65 -9.29
CA GLY A 320 -1.29 -1.37 -9.76
C GLY A 320 -1.61 -2.35 -10.87
N LEU A 321 -2.63 -3.19 -10.65
CA LEU A 321 -3.12 -4.19 -11.60
C LEU A 321 -3.72 -3.57 -12.86
N GLY A 322 -4.58 -2.55 -12.70
CA GLY A 322 -5.35 -1.94 -13.78
C GLY A 322 -4.67 -0.76 -14.48
N GLY A 323 -3.55 -0.27 -13.95
CA GLY A 323 -2.87 0.91 -14.45
C GLY A 323 -3.70 2.19 -14.28
N THR A 324 -3.36 3.23 -15.03
CA THR A 324 -3.95 4.57 -14.83
C THR A 324 -5.41 4.65 -15.29
N ALA A 325 -5.83 3.77 -16.20
CA ALA A 325 -7.16 3.79 -16.78
C ALA A 325 -8.28 3.36 -15.82
N VAL A 326 -7.95 2.67 -14.72
CA VAL A 326 -8.95 2.24 -13.73
C VAL A 326 -9.18 3.27 -12.62
N VAL A 327 -8.30 4.27 -12.50
CA VAL A 327 -8.46 5.36 -11.52
C VAL A 327 -9.34 6.43 -12.16
N PRO A 328 -10.56 6.70 -11.64
CA PRO A 328 -11.49 7.61 -12.30
C PRO A 328 -11.01 9.06 -12.24
N ASP A 329 -10.83 9.68 -13.41
CA ASP A 329 -10.38 11.07 -13.52
C ASP A 329 -11.36 12.02 -12.82
N GLU A 330 -12.67 11.74 -12.83
CA GLU A 330 -13.66 12.60 -12.17
C GLU A 330 -13.49 12.68 -10.65
N TRP A 331 -12.97 11.62 -10.02
CA TRP A 331 -12.63 11.64 -8.60
C TRP A 331 -11.29 12.31 -8.37
N LEU A 332 -10.29 11.94 -9.17
CA LEU A 332 -8.94 12.45 -8.99
C LEU A 332 -8.88 13.97 -9.21
N ASP A 333 -9.55 14.50 -10.23
CA ASP A 333 -9.61 15.95 -10.50
C ASP A 333 -10.26 16.70 -9.34
N ALA A 334 -11.39 16.22 -8.83
CA ALA A 334 -12.07 16.83 -7.70
C ALA A 334 -11.24 16.79 -6.40
N ILE A 335 -10.49 15.71 -6.17
CA ILE A 335 -9.61 15.56 -5.01
C ILE A 335 -8.40 16.49 -5.13
N GLU A 336 -7.76 16.58 -6.29
CA GLU A 336 -6.62 17.48 -6.52
C GLU A 336 -7.02 18.95 -6.32
N ASP A 337 -8.20 19.33 -6.82
CA ASP A 337 -8.78 20.66 -6.66
C ASP A 337 -9.10 20.97 -5.19
N ALA A 338 -9.83 20.09 -4.50
CA ALA A 338 -10.20 20.27 -3.09
C ALA A 338 -8.97 20.30 -2.18
N SER A 339 -8.05 19.35 -2.36
CA SER A 339 -6.83 19.25 -1.58
C SER A 339 -5.77 20.28 -1.96
N ARG A 340 -5.95 21.01 -3.06
CA ARG A 340 -4.96 21.95 -3.63
C ARG A 340 -3.60 21.29 -3.82
N MET A 341 -3.60 20.08 -4.36
CA MET A 341 -2.42 19.22 -4.43
C MET A 341 -2.37 18.47 -5.76
N ASP A 342 -1.26 18.58 -6.49
CA ASP A 342 -1.00 17.75 -7.69
C ASP A 342 -0.52 16.36 -7.24
N ILE A 343 -1.45 15.41 -7.21
CA ILE A 343 -1.22 14.01 -6.82
C ILE A 343 -0.61 13.25 -8.00
N ARG A 344 -1.01 13.58 -9.23
CA ARG A 344 -0.41 13.04 -10.45
C ARG A 344 1.08 13.37 -10.54
N GLU A 345 1.50 14.55 -10.12
CA GLU A 345 2.92 14.93 -9.99
C GLU A 345 3.65 14.06 -8.99
N THR A 346 3.05 13.82 -7.82
CA THR A 346 3.61 12.88 -6.82
C THR A 346 3.79 11.49 -7.45
N GLY A 347 2.80 11.02 -8.20
CA GLY A 347 2.86 9.75 -8.93
C GLY A 347 3.90 9.70 -10.06
N ARG A 348 4.17 10.82 -10.73
CA ARG A 348 5.23 10.97 -11.76
C ARG A 348 6.62 11.03 -11.11
N LEU A 349 6.74 11.74 -10.00
CA LEU A 349 7.98 11.87 -9.24
C LEU A 349 8.43 10.51 -8.72
N MET A 350 7.53 9.74 -8.11
CA MET A 350 7.83 8.38 -7.66
C MET A 350 8.21 7.46 -8.82
N ALA A 351 7.50 7.55 -9.95
CA ALA A 351 7.83 6.76 -11.13
C ALA A 351 9.24 7.08 -11.66
N SER A 352 9.66 8.35 -11.62
CA SER A 352 11.03 8.73 -11.99
C SER A 352 12.07 8.16 -11.03
N ALA A 353 11.83 8.22 -9.72
CA ALA A 353 12.74 7.64 -8.72
C ALA A 353 12.85 6.13 -8.88
N ALA A 354 11.71 5.42 -8.98
CA ALA A 354 11.67 3.98 -9.18
C ALA A 354 12.40 3.55 -10.47
N ALA A 355 12.27 4.30 -11.57
CA ALA A 355 12.96 3.97 -12.81
C ALA A 355 14.50 4.03 -12.70
N ASP A 356 15.04 4.89 -11.84
CA ASP A 356 16.48 4.95 -11.58
C ASP A 356 16.92 3.84 -10.61
N ILE A 357 16.12 3.56 -9.58
CA ILE A 357 16.35 2.45 -8.64
C ILE A 357 16.42 1.12 -9.39
N LEU A 358 15.40 0.81 -10.20
CA LEU A 358 15.32 -0.42 -11.00
C LEU A 358 16.47 -0.54 -12.02
N ARG A 359 16.96 0.59 -12.55
CA ARG A 359 18.15 0.59 -13.41
C ARG A 359 19.39 0.19 -12.62
N SER A 360 19.55 0.75 -11.43
CA SER A 360 20.64 0.43 -10.50
C SER A 360 20.58 -1.04 -10.05
N ASP A 361 19.39 -1.57 -9.76
CA ASP A 361 19.17 -2.98 -9.45
C ASP A 361 19.60 -3.90 -10.57
N ARG A 362 19.20 -3.59 -11.80
CA ARG A 362 19.58 -4.37 -12.98
C ARG A 362 21.11 -4.40 -13.14
N GLU A 363 21.79 -3.29 -12.90
CA GLU A 363 23.25 -3.21 -12.95
C GLU A 363 23.92 -4.02 -11.82
N ARG A 364 23.39 -3.94 -10.59
CA ARG A 364 23.83 -4.76 -9.45
C ARG A 364 23.64 -6.24 -9.72
N ALA A 365 22.46 -6.65 -10.19
CA ALA A 365 22.14 -8.03 -10.51
C ALA A 365 23.06 -8.58 -11.62
N THR A 366 23.29 -7.80 -12.68
CA THR A 366 24.22 -8.18 -13.76
C THR A 366 25.64 -8.36 -13.24
N SER A 367 26.11 -7.44 -12.38
CA SER A 367 27.42 -7.54 -11.74
C SER A 367 27.53 -8.76 -10.83
N ARG A 368 26.47 -9.05 -10.06
CA ARG A 368 26.41 -10.23 -9.19
C ARG A 368 26.44 -11.53 -9.98
N LEU A 369 25.73 -11.61 -11.10
CA LEU A 369 25.74 -12.77 -12.00
C LEU A 369 27.14 -13.05 -12.54
N ARG A 370 27.89 -12.01 -12.95
CA ARG A 370 29.29 -12.14 -13.38
C ARG A 370 30.17 -12.69 -12.26
N ALA A 371 30.10 -12.11 -11.07
CA ALA A 371 30.86 -12.57 -9.91
C ALA A 371 30.53 -14.02 -9.53
N LEU A 372 29.26 -14.44 -9.65
CA LEU A 372 28.85 -15.83 -9.42
C LEU A 372 29.43 -16.80 -10.46
N ALA A 373 29.47 -16.41 -11.73
CA ALA A 373 30.07 -17.23 -12.79
C ALA A 373 31.57 -17.46 -12.54
N GLU A 374 32.28 -16.41 -12.13
CA GLU A 374 33.70 -16.48 -11.74
C GLU A 374 33.93 -17.42 -10.55
N LEU A 375 33.09 -17.34 -9.50
CA LEU A 375 33.15 -18.23 -8.35
C LEU A 375 32.80 -19.70 -8.70
N GLY A 376 31.88 -19.89 -9.66
CA GLY A 376 31.44 -21.21 -10.12
C GLY A 376 32.41 -21.90 -11.08
N GLY A 377 33.52 -21.27 -11.46
CA GLY A 377 34.50 -21.84 -12.40
C GLY A 377 34.02 -21.89 -13.85
N ALA A 378 32.91 -21.24 -14.19
CA ALA A 378 32.46 -21.08 -15.56
C ALA A 378 33.15 -19.84 -16.14
N SER A 379 34.18 -20.04 -16.97
CA SER A 379 34.71 -18.94 -17.78
C SER A 379 33.58 -18.42 -18.67
N VAL A 380 33.27 -17.14 -18.54
CA VAL A 380 32.39 -16.43 -19.46
C VAL A 380 33.17 -16.14 -20.74
N ASP A 381 33.60 -17.18 -21.44
CA ASP A 381 34.17 -17.04 -22.78
C ASP A 381 33.04 -17.18 -23.80
N GLY A 382 32.64 -16.02 -24.32
CA GLY A 382 31.80 -15.90 -25.49
C GLY A 382 32.49 -16.49 -26.71
N SER A 383 32.18 -17.74 -27.02
CA SER A 383 32.15 -18.25 -28.40
C SER A 383 31.31 -19.52 -28.39
N GLY A 384 30.10 -19.45 -28.95
CA GLY A 384 29.27 -20.62 -29.19
C GLY A 384 30.04 -21.67 -30.01
N PRO A 385 29.72 -22.97 -29.86
CA PRO A 385 30.38 -23.99 -30.65
C PRO A 385 30.08 -23.72 -32.12
N GLY A 386 31.14 -23.49 -32.90
CA GLY A 386 31.08 -23.37 -34.33
C GLY A 386 30.32 -24.55 -34.92
N VAL A 387 29.36 -24.25 -35.79
CA VAL A 387 28.74 -25.24 -36.67
C VAL A 387 29.85 -25.90 -37.48
N PRO A 388 30.04 -27.23 -37.41
CA PRO A 388 30.96 -27.90 -38.30
C PRO A 388 30.34 -27.94 -39.69
N ASP A 389 31.01 -27.27 -40.62
CA ASP A 389 30.78 -27.35 -42.05
C ASP A 389 31.05 -28.80 -42.51
N GLY A 390 30.01 -29.51 -42.95
CA GLY A 390 30.16 -30.92 -43.29
C GLY A 390 28.86 -31.69 -43.49
N ALA A 391 28.11 -31.40 -44.54
CA ALA A 391 27.17 -32.34 -45.12
C ALA A 391 27.25 -32.30 -46.65
N ALA A 392 28.01 -33.26 -47.17
CA ALA A 392 28.08 -33.60 -48.59
C ALA A 392 26.69 -33.95 -49.14
N GLN A 393 26.39 -33.42 -50.33
CA GLN A 393 25.25 -33.81 -51.14
C GLN A 393 25.34 -35.30 -51.53
N PRO A 394 24.25 -36.09 -51.42
CA PRO A 394 24.21 -37.39 -52.07
C PRO A 394 23.94 -37.21 -53.57
N ALA A 395 24.84 -37.81 -54.36
CA ALA A 395 24.76 -37.93 -55.80
C ALA A 395 23.46 -38.66 -56.23
N ARG A 396 22.77 -38.08 -57.23
CA ARG A 396 21.72 -38.78 -57.99
C ARG A 396 22.39 -39.85 -58.85
N ALA A 397 22.10 -41.11 -58.55
CA ALA A 397 22.35 -42.22 -59.47
C ALA A 397 21.35 -42.13 -60.63
N GLY A 398 21.87 -42.23 -61.85
CA GLY A 398 21.10 -42.28 -63.08
C GLY A 398 20.50 -43.65 -63.36
N ASP A 399 19.49 -43.64 -64.22
CA ASP A 399 18.94 -44.81 -64.92
C ASP A 399 20.02 -45.57 -65.70
N PRO A 400 19.77 -46.87 -65.92
CA PRO A 400 19.96 -47.39 -67.27
C PRO A 400 18.81 -48.29 -67.77
N ALA A 401 18.56 -48.12 -69.08
CA ALA A 401 17.90 -48.99 -70.07
C ALA A 401 16.36 -49.03 -70.12
#